data_AF-A0A9Y2D4T8-F1
#
_entry.id   AF-A0A9Y2D4T8-F1
#
_cell.length_a   1.000
_cell.length_b   1.000
_cell.length_c   1.000
_cell.angle_alpha   90.00
_cell.angle_beta   90.00
_cell.angle_gamma   90.00
#
_symmetry.space_group_name_H-M   'P 1'
#
loop_
_entity.id
_entity.type
_entity.pdbx_description
1 polymer ?
#
loop_
_entity_poly.entity_id
_entity_poly.type
_entity_poly.pdbx_seq_one_letter_code
_entity_poly.pdbx_strand_id
1 'polypeptide(L)'
;MLFETPEDYYQAIGNELNSIIEEPWEKAEVEALLDGISVNIKVVYLKKDGSKESNVDVYMLPDYFYELSKVVSGGNKDLYKKCFFTLRSNGKYKVDFEY
;
A
#
# COMPACT_ATOMS: atom_id res chain seq x y z
N MET A 1 9.18 0.81 -14.54
CA MET A 1 7.72 0.78 -14.68
C MET A 1 7.27 -0.66 -14.67
N LEU A 2 6.72 -1.09 -13.53
CA LEU A 2 6.29 -2.47 -13.29
C LEU A 2 4.89 -2.73 -13.87
N PHE A 3 4.00 -1.75 -13.78
CA PHE A 3 2.66 -1.77 -14.35
C PHE A 3 2.29 -0.42 -14.98
N GLU A 4 1.27 -0.43 -15.84
CA GLU A 4 0.84 0.73 -16.61
C GLU A 4 -0.37 1.47 -15.99
N THR A 5 -1.20 0.77 -15.20
CA THR A 5 -2.41 1.35 -14.60
C THR A 5 -2.33 1.38 -13.07
N PRO A 6 -2.92 2.38 -12.39
CA PRO A 6 -3.00 2.40 -10.92
C PRO A 6 -3.67 1.15 -10.33
N GLU A 7 -4.68 0.61 -11.03
CA GLU A 7 -5.44 -0.57 -10.62
C GLU A 7 -4.54 -1.80 -10.46
N ASP A 8 -3.58 -2.00 -11.38
CA ASP A 8 -2.63 -3.11 -11.31
C ASP A 8 -1.74 -3.01 -10.07
N TYR A 9 -1.32 -1.79 -9.69
CA TYR A 9 -0.58 -1.57 -8.44
C TYR A 9 -1.44 -1.86 -7.22
N TYR A 10 -2.71 -1.46 -7.20
CA TYR A 10 -3.61 -1.76 -6.07
C TYR A 10 -3.79 -3.27 -5.88
N GLN A 11 -3.90 -4.01 -6.98
CA GLN A 11 -3.97 -5.47 -6.94
C GLN A 11 -2.65 -6.09 -6.48
N ALA A 12 -1.50 -5.62 -6.97
CA ALA A 12 -0.19 -6.11 -6.55
C ALA A 12 0.06 -5.87 -5.05
N ILE A 13 -0.24 -4.66 -4.56
CA ILE A 13 -0.16 -4.32 -3.13
C ILE A 13 -1.08 -5.23 -2.31
N GLY A 14 -2.31 -5.47 -2.77
CA GLY A 14 -3.25 -6.34 -2.06
C GLY A 14 -2.79 -7.80 -2.01
N ASN A 15 -2.20 -8.30 -3.09
CA ASN A 15 -1.64 -9.65 -3.13
C ASN A 15 -0.43 -9.80 -2.21
N GLU A 16 0.45 -8.80 -2.21
CA GLU A 16 1.62 -8.76 -1.32
C GLU A 16 1.20 -8.76 0.15
N LEU A 17 0.23 -7.92 0.53
CA LEU A 17 -0.31 -7.91 1.90
C LEU A 17 -0.92 -9.26 2.30
N ASN A 18 -1.63 -9.92 1.39
CA ASN A 18 -2.14 -11.27 1.64
C ASN A 18 -1.03 -12.32 1.77
N SER A 19 0.09 -12.15 1.06
CA SER A 19 1.22 -13.07 1.13
C SER A 19 2.04 -12.89 2.40
N ILE A 20 2.16 -11.66 2.91
CA ILE A 20 2.95 -11.40 4.12
C ILE A 20 2.13 -11.70 5.40
N ILE A 21 0.82 -11.46 5.38
CA ILE A 21 -0.06 -11.72 6.52
C ILE A 21 -0.64 -13.14 6.42
N GLU A 22 0.13 -14.13 6.87
CA GLU A 22 -0.22 -15.56 6.77
C GLU A 22 -1.32 -16.01 7.76
N GLU A 23 -1.73 -15.14 8.68
CA GLU A 23 -2.74 -15.43 9.70
C GLU A 23 -4.11 -14.77 9.41
N PRO A 24 -5.21 -15.20 10.03
CA PRO A 24 -6.52 -14.57 9.80
C PRO A 24 -6.59 -13.10 10.23
N TRP A 25 -6.82 -12.20 9.27
CA TRP A 25 -6.97 -10.76 9.49
C TRP A 25 -8.30 -10.22 8.96
N GLU A 26 -8.69 -9.02 9.39
CA GLU A 26 -9.93 -8.33 8.98
C GLU A 26 -9.66 -7.11 8.10
N LYS A 27 -8.64 -6.34 8.47
CA LYS A 27 -8.28 -5.09 7.83
C LYS A 27 -6.77 -4.87 7.90
N ALA A 28 -6.17 -4.46 6.79
CA ALA A 28 -4.79 -3.99 6.71
C ALA A 28 -4.80 -2.51 6.30
N GLU A 29 -3.95 -1.73 6.95
CA GLU A 29 -3.75 -0.31 6.69
C GLU A 29 -2.27 -0.10 6.36
N VAL A 30 -2.02 0.52 5.22
CA VAL A 30 -0.68 0.90 4.79
C VAL A 30 -0.62 2.40 4.67
N GLU A 31 0.37 2.98 5.33
CA GLU A 31 0.75 4.36 5.19
C GLU A 31 2.08 4.42 4.44
N ALA A 32 2.07 4.99 3.24
CA ALA A 32 3.25 5.18 2.42
C ALA A 32 3.59 6.67 2.33
N LEU A 33 4.74 7.05 2.87
CA LEU A 33 5.27 8.40 2.81
C LEU A 33 6.37 8.46 1.74
N LEU A 34 6.19 9.32 0.75
CA LEU A 34 7.17 9.57 -0.29
C LEU A 34 8.07 10.74 0.11
N ASP A 35 9.37 10.49 0.17
CA ASP A 35 10.41 11.49 0.40
C ASP A 35 11.43 11.45 -0.74
N GLY A 36 11.15 12.21 -1.79
CA GLY A 36 11.93 12.23 -3.03
C GLY A 36 11.89 10.90 -3.77
N ILE A 37 12.95 10.10 -3.64
CA ILE A 37 13.07 8.77 -4.26
C ILE A 37 12.84 7.62 -3.27
N SER A 38 12.70 7.93 -1.98
CA SER A 38 12.54 6.95 -0.92
C SER A 38 11.08 6.85 -0.52
N VAL A 39 10.61 5.64 -0.22
CA VAL A 39 9.27 5.40 0.33
C VAL A 39 9.41 4.78 1.71
N ASN A 40 8.87 5.47 2.72
CA ASN A 40 8.73 4.92 4.06
C ASN A 40 7.35 4.27 4.18
N ILE A 41 7.33 2.99 4.50
CA ILE A 41 6.11 2.19 4.62
C ILE A 41 5.87 1.84 6.08
N LYS A 42 4.64 2.07 6.54
CA LYS A 42 4.11 1.51 7.77
C LYS A 42 2.90 0.66 7.45
N VAL A 43 2.92 -0.59 7.88
CA VAL A 43 1.76 -1.50 7.77
C VAL A 43 1.25 -1.80 9.16
N VAL A 44 -0.07 -1.76 9.32
CA VAL A 44 -0.78 -2.21 10.52
C VAL A 44 -1.94 -3.07 10.07
N TYR A 45 -2.09 -4.27 10.63
CA TYR A 45 -3.28 -5.10 10.40
C TYR A 45 -4.01 -5.43 11.69
N LEU A 46 -5.33 -5.55 11.56
CA LEU A 46 -6.27 -5.93 12.60
C LEU A 46 -6.60 -7.41 12.43
N LYS A 47 -6.34 -8.20 13.47
CA LYS A 47 -6.71 -9.61 13.57
C LYS A 47 -8.18 -9.76 13.96
N LYS A 48 -8.75 -10.95 13.75
CA LYS A 48 -10.16 -11.25 14.11
C LYS A 48 -10.47 -11.19 15.60
N ASP A 49 -9.45 -11.30 16.45
CA ASP A 49 -9.59 -11.14 17.90
C ASP A 49 -9.59 -9.66 18.35
N GLY A 50 -9.45 -8.72 17.41
CA GLY A 50 -9.40 -7.28 17.66
C GLY A 50 -8.00 -6.75 17.99
N SER A 51 -6.98 -7.60 18.08
CA SER A 51 -5.59 -7.17 18.26
C SER A 51 -5.00 -6.57 16.98
N LYS A 52 -4.00 -5.70 17.15
CA LYS A 52 -3.30 -5.05 16.05
C LYS A 52 -1.85 -5.51 16.02
N GLU A 53 -1.32 -5.71 14.82
CA GLU A 53 0.09 -6.04 14.59
C GLU A 53 0.65 -5.10 13.52
N SER A 54 1.94 -4.77 13.65
CA SER A 54 2.65 -3.85 12.75
C SER A 54 4.06 -4.32 12.39
N ASN A 55 4.53 -5.41 12.97
CA ASN A 55 5.80 -6.02 12.61
C ASN A 55 5.62 -6.88 11.36
N VAL A 56 5.69 -6.24 10.19
CA VAL A 56 5.41 -6.84 8.88
C VAL A 56 6.63 -6.61 7.98
N ASP A 57 7.16 -7.67 7.36
CA ASP A 57 8.30 -7.57 6.45
C ASP A 57 7.83 -7.15 5.05
N VAL A 58 8.14 -5.90 4.67
CA VAL A 58 7.53 -5.22 3.52
C VAL A 58 8.51 -5.00 2.37
N TYR A 59 9.07 -6.07 1.83
CA TYR A 59 10.13 -5.99 0.82
C TYR A 59 9.71 -5.30 -0.48
N MET A 60 8.57 -5.67 -1.07
CA MET A 60 8.14 -5.15 -2.39
C MET A 60 7.21 -3.94 -2.31
N LEU A 61 6.59 -3.68 -1.16
CA LEU A 61 5.63 -2.58 -1.01
C LEU A 61 6.23 -1.19 -1.34
N PRO A 62 7.42 -0.81 -0.83
CA PRO A 62 8.00 0.50 -1.14
C PRO A 62 8.11 0.77 -2.65
N ASP A 63 8.54 -0.22 -3.42
CA ASP A 63 8.69 -0.12 -4.88
C ASP A 63 7.33 0.05 -5.58
N TYR A 64 6.31 -0.70 -5.16
CA TYR A 64 4.96 -0.54 -5.71
C TYR A 64 4.40 0.85 -5.45
N PHE A 65 4.57 1.41 -4.25
CA PHE A 65 4.10 2.77 -3.95
C PHE A 65 4.92 3.83 -4.70
N TYR A 66 6.23 3.65 -4.82
CA TYR A 66 7.06 4.59 -5.59
C TYR A 66 6.64 4.63 -7.06
N GLU A 67 6.48 3.48 -7.70
CA GLU A 67 6.07 3.41 -9.10
C GLU A 67 4.60 3.85 -9.29
N LEU A 68 3.70 3.53 -8.35
CA LEU A 68 2.33 4.04 -8.32
C LEU A 68 2.31 5.58 -8.34
N SER A 69 3.18 6.25 -7.57
CA SER A 69 3.26 7.71 -7.53
C SER A 69 3.50 8.32 -8.92
N LYS A 70 4.34 7.67 -9.75
CA LYS A 70 4.63 8.12 -11.11
C LYS A 70 3.42 7.95 -12.03
N VAL A 71 2.70 6.84 -11.89
CA VAL A 71 1.53 6.53 -12.72
C VAL A 71 0.36 7.46 -12.38
N VAL A 72 0.05 7.68 -11.10
CA VAL A 72 -1.08 8.55 -10.71
C VAL A 72 -0.83 10.03 -10.98
N SER A 73 0.42 10.49 -10.94
CA SER A 73 0.77 11.88 -11.23
C SER A 73 0.94 12.19 -12.73
N GLY A 74 0.81 11.20 -13.62
CA GLY A 74 0.72 11.43 -15.06
C GLY A 74 1.88 12.23 -15.67
N GLY A 75 3.10 12.06 -15.15
CA GLY A 75 4.33 12.67 -15.66
C GLY A 75 4.48 14.19 -15.52
N ASN A 76 3.44 14.93 -15.10
CA ASN A 76 3.42 16.41 -15.06
C ASN A 76 2.81 17.00 -13.79
N LYS A 77 2.37 16.18 -12.83
CA LYS A 77 1.88 16.64 -11.51
C LYS A 77 2.91 16.30 -10.43
N ASP A 78 2.93 17.12 -9.39
CA ASP A 78 3.67 16.79 -8.17
C ASP A 78 3.27 15.38 -7.71
N LEU A 79 4.27 14.59 -7.33
CA LEU A 79 4.03 13.26 -6.76
C LEU A 79 3.24 13.43 -5.45
N TYR A 80 2.38 12.48 -5.13
CA TYR A 80 1.77 12.48 -3.80
C TYR A 80 2.88 12.40 -2.74
N LYS A 81 2.74 13.12 -1.63
CA LYS A 81 3.61 12.98 -0.46
C LYS A 81 3.21 11.80 0.40
N LYS A 82 1.90 11.50 0.44
CA LYS A 82 1.37 10.41 1.26
C LYS A 82 0.30 9.63 0.53
N CYS A 83 0.33 8.30 0.69
CA CYS A 83 -0.73 7.40 0.25
C CYS A 83 -1.20 6.57 1.44
N PHE A 84 -2.51 6.57 1.67
CA PHE A 84 -3.18 5.68 2.63
C PHE A 84 -3.91 4.60 1.86
N PHE A 85 -3.47 3.36 2.00
CA PHE A 85 -4.09 2.20 1.39
C PHE A 85 -4.73 1.35 2.48
N THR A 86 -6.03 1.13 2.40
CA THR A 86 -6.75 0.22 3.30
C THR A 86 -7.26 -0.97 2.51
N LEU A 87 -6.97 -2.18 2.96
CA LEU A 87 -7.54 -3.41 2.43
C LEU A 87 -8.36 -4.11 3.50
N ARG A 88 -9.50 -4.67 3.13
CA ARG A 88 -10.29 -5.58 3.99
C ARG A 88 -10.09 -7.01 3.51
N SER A 89 -10.24 -7.98 4.40
CA SER A 89 -10.11 -9.41 4.08
C SER A 89 -11.15 -9.94 3.08
N ASN A 90 -12.19 -9.15 2.78
CA ASN A 90 -13.14 -9.43 1.70
C ASN A 90 -12.74 -8.84 0.33
N GLY A 91 -11.49 -8.35 0.19
CA GLY A 91 -10.95 -7.78 -1.04
C GLY A 91 -11.37 -6.33 -1.31
N LYS A 92 -12.24 -5.73 -0.51
CA LYS A 92 -12.58 -4.30 -0.65
C LYS A 92 -11.39 -3.45 -0.21
N TYR A 93 -10.98 -2.51 -1.05
CA TYR A 93 -9.91 -1.57 -0.74
C TYR A 93 -10.37 -0.12 -0.84
N LYS A 94 -9.60 0.77 -0.22
CA LYS A 94 -9.72 2.23 -0.33
C LYS A 94 -8.31 2.81 -0.45
N VAL A 95 -8.15 3.80 -1.33
CA VAL A 95 -6.89 4.52 -1.52
C VAL A 95 -7.16 6.01 -1.41
N ASP A 96 -6.40 6.70 -0.58
CA ASP A 96 -6.45 8.16 -0.43
C ASP A 96 -5.04 8.73 -0.60
N PHE A 97 -4.90 9.82 -1.35
CA PHE A 97 -3.63 10.49 -1.62
C PHE A 97 -3.59 11.90 -1.03
N GLU A 98 -2.43 12.29 -0.52
CA GLU A 98 -2.10 13.65 -0.06
C GLU A 98 -0.93 14.19 -0.88
N TYR A 99 -1.04 15.43 -1.38
CA TYR A 99 -0.10 16.07 -2.31
C TYR A 99 0.68 17.22 -1.64
#